data_AF-A0ABD1FUS7-F1
#
_entry.id   AF-A0ABD1FUS7-F1
#
_cell.length_a   1.000
_cell.length_b   1.000
_cell.length_c   1.000
_cell.angle_alpha   90.00
_cell.angle_beta   90.00
_cell.angle_gamma   90.00
#
_symmetry.space_group_name_H-M   'P 1'
#
loop_
_entity.id
_entity.type
_entity.pdbx_description
1 polymer ?
#
loop_
_entity_poly.entity_id
_entity_poly.type
_entity_poly.pdbx_seq_one_letter_code
_entity_poly.pdbx_strand_id
1 'polypeptide(L)'
;MEGWLRENEGRDDAKGLDVDEACDALSKQMLDCMASDMAVEVAIYALDKAAQEGAVPFDVYMRNVRLLSREQFFHRAIGSKLRAVRTQSMASMAQQYAFP
;
A
#
# COMPACT_ATOMS: atom_id res chain seq x y z
N MET A 1 20.77 5.96 23.32
CA MET A 1 20.52 5.27 22.04
C MET A 1 21.70 4.37 21.68
N GLU A 2 22.94 4.87 21.76
CA GLU A 2 24.17 4.11 21.47
C GLU A 2 24.42 2.91 22.40
N GLY A 3 24.12 3.02 23.70
CA GLY A 3 24.30 1.91 24.65
C GLY A 3 23.41 0.70 24.36
N TRP A 4 22.18 0.94 23.89
CA TRP A 4 21.22 -0.11 23.51
C TRP A 4 21.63 -0.79 22.20
N LEU A 5 22.14 -0.02 21.23
CA LEU A 5 22.66 -0.55 19.97
C LEU A 5 23.87 -1.47 20.20
N ARG A 6 24.82 -1.07 21.07
CA ARG A 6 26.00 -1.87 21.39
C ARG A 6 25.70 -3.19 22.11
N GLU A 7 24.59 -3.23 22.85
CA GLU A 7 24.15 -4.42 23.59
C GLU A 7 23.34 -5.39 22.73
N ASN A 8 22.77 -4.91 21.62
CA ASN A 8 21.97 -5.69 20.66
C ASN A 8 22.65 -5.90 19.30
N GLU A 9 23.89 -5.41 19.09
CA GLU A 9 24.70 -5.70 17.91
C GLU A 9 24.99 -7.22 17.84
N GLY A 10 24.25 -7.94 17.00
CA GLY A 10 24.39 -9.38 16.79
C GLY A 10 23.28 -10.25 17.38
N ARG A 11 22.27 -9.65 18.04
CA ARG A 11 20.98 -10.30 18.30
C ARG A 11 20.17 -10.37 16.99
N ASP A 12 20.57 -11.32 16.16
CA ASP A 12 19.95 -11.65 14.88
C ASP A 12 18.84 -12.71 15.07
N ASP A 13 18.07 -12.61 16.16
CA ASP A 13 16.85 -13.40 16.36
C ASP A 13 15.74 -13.04 15.34
N ALA A 14 15.95 -12.00 14.53
CA ALA A 14 15.11 -11.59 13.41
C ALA A 14 15.52 -12.19 12.05
N LYS A 15 16.55 -13.05 11.96
CA LYS A 15 17.05 -13.60 10.67
C LYS A 15 16.05 -14.46 9.87
N GLY A 16 14.86 -14.69 10.39
CA GLY A 16 13.76 -15.38 9.70
C GLY A 16 12.40 -14.70 9.84
N LEU A 17 12.35 -13.52 10.46
CA LEU A 17 11.16 -12.67 10.45
C LEU A 17 11.40 -11.68 9.31
N ASP A 18 10.71 -11.86 8.20
CA ASP A 18 10.67 -10.84 7.16
C ASP A 18 9.90 -9.64 7.72
N VAL A 19 10.63 -8.76 8.42
CA VAL A 19 10.07 -7.60 9.14
C VAL A 19 9.35 -6.64 8.17
N ASP A 20 9.67 -6.74 6.88
CA ASP A 20 9.10 -5.92 5.81
C ASP A 20 7.86 -6.55 5.14
N GLU A 21 7.46 -7.77 5.52
CA GLU A 21 6.26 -8.43 4.99
C GLU A 21 5.00 -8.24 5.86
N ALA A 22 3.83 -8.21 5.20
CA ALA A 22 2.56 -8.17 5.90
C ALA A 22 2.31 -9.46 6.71
N CYS A 23 1.82 -9.29 7.94
CA CYS A 23 1.56 -10.39 8.87
C CYS A 23 0.51 -11.41 8.40
N ASP A 24 -0.36 -11.04 7.46
CA ASP A 24 -1.43 -11.90 6.94
C ASP A 24 -1.84 -11.50 5.51
N ALA A 25 -2.61 -12.36 4.84
CA ALA A 25 -3.04 -12.16 3.46
C ALA A 25 -3.92 -10.90 3.26
N LEU A 26 -4.75 -10.54 4.24
CA LEU A 26 -5.60 -9.35 4.16
C LEU A 26 -4.75 -8.08 4.29
N SER A 27 -3.82 -8.07 5.23
CA SER A 27 -2.85 -7.01 5.45
C SER A 27 -1.94 -6.83 4.23
N LYS A 28 -1.53 -7.93 3.58
CA LYS A 28 -0.77 -7.90 2.33
C LYS A 28 -1.56 -7.25 1.20
N GLN A 29 -2.81 -7.67 0.98
CA GLN A 29 -3.68 -7.06 -0.02
C GLN A 29 -3.95 -5.57 0.26
N MET A 30 -4.07 -5.17 1.54
CA MET A 30 -4.20 -3.77 1.91
C MET A 30 -2.95 -2.96 1.54
N LEU A 31 -1.75 -3.47 1.85
CA LEU A 31 -0.49 -2.84 1.49
C LEU A 31 -0.33 -2.74 -0.02
N ASP A 32 -0.59 -3.83 -0.75
CA ASP A 32 -0.46 -3.87 -2.21
C ASP A 32 -1.39 -2.86 -2.89
N CYS A 33 -2.64 -2.73 -2.42
CA CYS A 33 -3.58 -1.74 -2.95
C CYS A 33 -3.12 -0.31 -2.68
N MET A 34 -2.59 -0.02 -1.49
CA MET A 34 -2.09 1.32 -1.15
C MET A 34 -0.82 1.66 -1.94
N ALA A 35 0.12 0.73 -2.02
CA ALA A 35 1.34 0.90 -2.79
C ALA A 35 1.03 1.13 -4.27
N SER A 36 0.09 0.36 -4.84
CA SER A 36 -0.31 0.50 -6.24
C SER A 36 -1.05 1.81 -6.50
N ASP A 37 -1.94 2.24 -5.60
CA ASP A 37 -2.62 3.56 -5.69
C ASP A 37 -1.62 4.71 -5.73
N MET A 38 -0.60 4.68 -4.87
CA MET A 38 0.46 5.70 -4.84
C MET A 38 1.41 5.61 -6.04
N ALA A 39 1.75 4.40 -6.48
CA ALA A 39 2.59 4.20 -7.66
C ALA A 39 1.94 4.79 -8.91
N VAL A 40 0.61 4.72 -9.03
CA VAL A 40 -0.12 5.38 -10.12
C VAL A 40 0.03 6.90 -10.07
N GLU A 41 -0.06 7.54 -8.90
CA GLU A 41 0.16 9.00 -8.79
C GLU A 41 1.56 9.40 -9.26
N VAL A 42 2.58 8.61 -8.89
CA VAL A 42 3.97 8.83 -9.34
C VAL A 42 4.09 8.66 -10.86
N ALA A 43 3.43 7.66 -11.44
CA ALA A 43 3.43 7.43 -12.88
C ALA A 43 2.74 8.57 -13.65
N ILE A 44 1.60 9.06 -13.15
CA ILE A 44 0.89 10.21 -13.74
C ILE A 44 1.76 11.46 -13.66
N TYR A 45 2.41 11.71 -12.52
CA TYR A 45 3.33 12.83 -12.37
C TYR A 45 4.50 12.79 -13.38
N ALA A 46 5.10 11.62 -13.59
CA ALA A 46 6.16 11.45 -14.58
C ALA A 46 5.64 11.66 -16.02
N LEU A 47 4.43 11.18 -16.33
CA LEU A 47 3.78 11.42 -17.62
C LEU A 47 3.47 12.90 -17.85
N ASP A 48 3.03 13.63 -16.83
CA ASP A 48 2.80 15.08 -16.90
C ASP A 48 4.08 15.81 -17.28
N LYS A 49 5.21 15.44 -16.66
CA LYS A 49 6.53 16.01 -16.97
C LYS A 49 6.95 15.71 -18.41
N ALA A 50 6.84 14.45 -18.82
CA ALA A 50 7.19 14.06 -20.18
C ALA A 50 6.31 14.75 -21.25
N ALA A 51 5.03 14.99 -20.94
CA ALA A 51 4.14 15.75 -21.83
C ALA A 51 4.50 17.24 -21.87
N GLN A 52 4.84 17.87 -20.74
CA GLN A 52 5.29 19.27 -20.68
C GLN A 52 6.58 19.51 -21.46
N GLU A 53 7.48 18.52 -21.47
CA GLU A 53 8.73 18.55 -22.24
C GLU A 53 8.54 18.21 -23.73
N GLY A 54 7.32 17.85 -24.15
CA GLY A 54 7.01 17.46 -25.52
C GLY A 54 7.50 16.07 -25.92
N ALA A 55 8.00 15.27 -24.96
CA ALA A 55 8.45 13.90 -25.18
C ALA A 55 7.30 12.91 -25.40
N VAL A 56 6.09 13.24 -24.91
CA VAL A 56 4.87 12.44 -25.08
C VAL A 56 3.78 13.26 -25.80
N PRO A 57 3.25 12.76 -26.93
CA PRO A 57 2.11 13.40 -27.60
C PRO A 57 0.86 13.48 -26.70
N PHE A 58 0.07 14.54 -26.86
CA PHE A 58 -1.10 14.79 -26.00
C PHE A 58 -2.14 13.67 -26.00
N ASP A 59 -2.40 13.06 -27.15
CA ASP A 59 -3.35 11.95 -27.28
C ASP A 59 -2.88 10.68 -26.56
N VAL A 60 -1.56 10.41 -26.58
CA VAL A 60 -0.93 9.32 -25.83
C VAL A 60 -0.98 9.59 -24.33
N TYR A 61 -0.66 10.81 -23.91
CA TYR A 61 -0.77 11.26 -22.53
C TYR A 61 -2.20 11.06 -21.98
N MET A 62 -3.21 11.62 -22.67
CA MET A 62 -4.62 11.54 -22.24
C MET A 62 -5.11 10.10 -22.17
N ARG A 63 -4.69 9.24 -23.11
CA ARG A 63 -5.01 7.81 -23.08
C ARG A 63 -4.43 7.14 -21.84
N ASN A 64 -3.14 7.36 -21.56
CA ASN A 64 -2.45 6.73 -20.44
C ASN A 64 -2.98 7.22 -19.09
N VAL A 65 -3.19 8.52 -18.92
CA VAL A 65 -3.84 9.07 -17.72
C VAL A 65 -5.19 8.42 -17.48
N ARG A 66 -6.03 8.29 -18.51
CA ARG A 66 -7.34 7.64 -18.37
C ARG A 66 -7.25 6.16 -17.97
N LEU A 67 -6.29 5.41 -18.52
CA LEU A 67 -6.08 4.01 -18.16
C LEU A 67 -5.59 3.86 -16.72
N LEU A 68 -4.60 4.66 -16.33
CA LEU A 68 -4.02 4.69 -15.00
C LEU A 68 -5.05 5.11 -13.94
N SER A 69 -5.82 6.18 -14.17
CA SER A 69 -6.88 6.60 -13.25
C SER A 69 -7.97 5.54 -13.08
N ARG A 70 -8.28 4.78 -14.14
CA ARG A 70 -9.21 3.64 -14.04
C ARG A 70 -8.62 2.53 -13.15
N GLU A 71 -7.34 2.21 -13.31
CA GLU A 71 -6.67 1.23 -12.46
C GLU A 71 -6.64 1.67 -11.00
N GLN A 72 -6.26 2.93 -10.77
CA GLN A 72 -6.24 3.57 -9.45
C GLN A 72 -7.59 3.50 -8.75
N PHE A 73 -8.68 3.74 -9.48
CA PHE A 73 -10.04 3.60 -8.94
C PHE A 73 -10.28 2.20 -8.36
N PHE A 74 -9.82 1.14 -9.04
CA PHE A 74 -9.99 -0.23 -8.53
C PHE A 74 -9.14 -0.46 -7.27
N HIS A 75 -7.89 0.00 -7.23
CA HIS A 75 -7.05 -0.10 -6.04
C HIS A 75 -7.69 0.60 -4.83
N ARG A 76 -8.24 1.80 -5.02
CA ARG A 76 -8.98 2.55 -3.97
C ARG A 76 -10.26 1.84 -3.55
N ALA A 77 -11.03 1.33 -4.51
CA ALA A 77 -12.29 0.63 -4.23
C ALA A 77 -12.05 -0.68 -3.47
N ILE A 78 -11.05 -1.46 -3.87
CA ILE A 78 -10.64 -2.68 -3.17
C ILE A 78 -10.14 -2.33 -1.77
N GLY A 79 -9.23 -1.36 -1.65
CA GLY A 79 -8.73 -0.89 -0.36
C GLY A 79 -9.85 -0.45 0.60
N SER A 80 -10.89 0.22 0.09
CA SER A 80 -12.08 0.59 0.88
C SER A 80 -12.85 -0.63 1.39
N LYS A 81 -13.07 -1.64 0.54
CA LYS A 81 -13.72 -2.90 0.92
C LYS A 81 -12.90 -3.66 1.97
N LEU A 82 -11.57 -3.75 1.79
CA LEU A 82 -10.68 -4.42 2.74
C LEU A 82 -10.72 -3.75 4.12
N ARG A 83 -10.74 -2.41 4.17
CA ARG A 83 -10.90 -1.67 5.42
C ARG A 83 -12.23 -1.99 6.11
N ALA A 84 -13.34 -2.01 5.37
CA ALA A 84 -14.65 -2.34 5.92
C ALA A 84 -14.68 -3.75 6.53
N VAL A 85 -14.13 -4.75 5.81
CA VAL A 85 -14.01 -6.13 6.31
C VAL A 85 -13.18 -6.17 7.59
N ARG A 86 -12.01 -5.52 7.62
CA ARG A 86 -11.15 -5.47 8.80
C ARG A 86 -11.85 -4.86 10.01
N THR A 87 -12.53 -3.74 9.83
CA THR A 87 -13.29 -3.08 10.91
C THR A 87 -14.40 -3.99 11.44
N GLN A 88 -15.12 -4.70 10.56
CA GLN A 88 -16.15 -5.65 10.96
C GLN A 88 -15.55 -6.82 11.75
N SER A 89 -14.46 -7.43 11.27
CA SER A 89 -13.78 -8.53 11.99
C SER A 89 -13.31 -8.09 13.38
N MET A 90 -12.71 -6.90 13.49
CA MET A 90 -12.29 -6.35 14.80
C MET A 90 -13.47 -6.11 15.73
N ALA A 91 -14.60 -5.62 15.22
CA ALA A 91 -15.81 -5.41 16.01
C ALA A 91 -16.41 -6.74 16.51
N SER A 92 -16.50 -7.76 15.64
CA SER A 92 -16.97 -9.10 16.04
C SER A 92 -16.06 -9.75 17.08
N MET A 93 -14.74 -9.59 16.93
CA MET A 93 -13.76 -10.10 17.87
C MET A 93 -13.90 -9.39 19.23
N ALA A 94 -14.06 -8.06 19.26
CA ALA A 94 -14.30 -7.31 20.49
C ALA A 94 -15.59 -7.73 21.20
N GLN A 95 -16.68 -8.00 20.46
CA GLN A 95 -17.94 -8.50 21.04
C GLN A 95 -17.77 -9.88 21.70
N GLN A 96 -16.96 -10.76 21.12
CA GLN A 96 -16.70 -12.09 21.67
C GLN A 96 -15.90 -12.06 22.98
N TYR A 97 -15.03 -11.06 23.17
CA TYR A 97 -14.26 -10.86 24.41
C TYR A 97 -14.95 -9.93 25.43
N ALA A 98 -16.15 -9.41 25.12
CA ALA A 98 -16.85 -8.43 25.96
C ALA A 98 -17.78 -9.03 27.03
N PHE A 99 -17.81 -10.37 27.21
CA PHE A 99 -18.58 -11.02 28.27
C PHE A 99 -17.68 -11.92 29.15
N PRO A 100 -17.58 -11.66 30.47
CA PRO A 100 -17.15 -12.65 31.46
C PRO A 100 -18.24 -13.67 31.80
#